data_AF-A0A813I9S7-F1
#
_entry.id   AF-A0A813I9S7-F1
#
_cell.length_a   1.000
_cell.length_b   1.000
_cell.length_c   1.000
_cell.angle_alpha   90.00
_cell.angle_beta   90.00
_cell.angle_gamma   90.00
#
_symmetry.space_group_name_H-M   'P 1'
#
loop_
_entity.id
_entity.type
_entity.pdbx_description
1 polymer ?
#
loop_
_entity_poly.entity_id
_entity_poly.type
_entity_poly.pdbx_seq_one_letter_code
_entity_poly.pdbx_strand_id
1 'polypeptide(L)'
;CKWRSKPVFIRKRTPEMIQSSKKDDCIAPSMREPATDAERCKKPEWLICIGVCTHLGCIPQPDAGNYGGYFCPCHGSHYDHSGRIRQGPAPKNLELPPHQFMDEFTVKLG
;
A
#
# COMPACT_ATOMS: atom_id res chain seq x y z
N CYS A 1 -11.84 5.07 -5.04
CA CYS A 1 -12.59 6.31 -4.65
C CYS A 1 -11.69 7.52 -4.85
N LYS A 2 -12.24 8.75 -4.88
CA LYS A 2 -11.43 10.00 -4.88
C LYS A 2 -11.58 10.68 -3.51
N TRP A 3 -10.48 11.05 -2.88
CA TRP A 3 -10.43 11.82 -1.62
C TRP A 3 -9.45 12.99 -1.80
N ARG A 4 -9.90 14.21 -1.55
CA ARG A 4 -9.13 15.45 -1.79
C ARG A 4 -8.45 15.48 -3.17
N SER A 5 -9.21 15.13 -4.21
CA SER A 5 -8.75 15.02 -5.61
C SER A 5 -7.68 13.95 -5.89
N LYS A 6 -7.28 13.15 -4.90
CA LYS A 6 -6.38 12.01 -5.08
C LYS A 6 -7.15 10.69 -5.13
N PRO A 7 -6.74 9.71 -5.93
CA PRO A 7 -7.29 8.36 -5.85
C PRO A 7 -6.93 7.73 -4.50
N VAL A 8 -7.85 6.94 -3.94
CA VAL A 8 -7.62 6.10 -2.76
C VAL A 8 -7.96 4.66 -3.12
N PHE A 9 -7.04 3.76 -2.78
CA PHE A 9 -7.24 2.33 -2.81
C PHE A 9 -7.71 1.85 -1.44
N ILE A 10 -8.85 1.17 -1.43
CA ILE A 10 -9.39 0.47 -0.27
C ILE A 10 -9.41 -0.99 -0.67
N ARG A 11 -8.47 -1.77 -0.14
CA ARG A 11 -8.25 -3.16 -0.55
C ARG A 11 -8.57 -4.10 0.61
N LYS A 12 -9.51 -5.01 0.38
CA LYS A 12 -9.70 -6.19 1.23
C LYS A 12 -8.64 -7.23 0.86
N ARG A 13 -7.80 -7.62 1.81
CA ARG A 13 -6.67 -8.53 1.62
C ARG A 13 -7.10 -9.97 1.95
N THR A 14 -6.62 -10.92 1.17
CA THR A 14 -6.81 -12.35 1.48
C THR A 14 -5.81 -12.78 2.57
N PRO A 15 -6.05 -13.92 3.25
CA PRO A 15 -5.10 -14.46 4.22
C PRO A 15 -3.68 -14.63 3.66
N GLU A 16 -3.56 -15.04 2.40
CA GLU A 16 -2.28 -15.24 1.71
C GLU A 16 -1.53 -13.92 1.51
N MET A 17 -2.25 -12.85 1.14
CA MET A 17 -1.68 -11.50 0.99
C MET A 17 -1.19 -10.96 2.33
N ILE A 18 -1.90 -11.25 3.42
CA ILE A 18 -1.52 -10.85 4.78
C ILE A 18 -0.28 -11.63 5.21
N GLN A 19 -0.27 -12.95 4.98
CA GLN A 19 0.85 -13.81 5.35
C GLN A 19 2.13 -13.43 4.59
N SER A 20 2.04 -13.15 3.29
CA SER A 20 3.20 -12.71 2.50
C SER A 20 3.71 -11.35 2.97
N SER A 21 2.82 -10.39 3.24
CA SER A 21 3.19 -9.07 3.76
C SER A 21 3.92 -9.16 5.11
N LYS A 22 3.41 -9.99 6.02
CA LYS A 22 4.04 -10.27 7.32
C LYS A 22 5.37 -11.00 7.20
N LYS A 23 5.48 -11.94 6.25
CA LYS A 23 6.76 -12.62 5.99
C LYS A 23 7.84 -11.62 5.58
N ASP A 24 7.48 -10.62 4.77
CA ASP A 24 8.37 -9.55 4.35
C ASP A 24 8.77 -8.58 5.50
N ASP A 25 8.14 -8.65 6.67
CA ASP A 25 8.55 -7.82 7.83
C ASP A 25 9.98 -8.16 8.30
N CYS A 26 10.47 -9.38 8.04
CA CYS A 26 11.85 -9.74 8.39
C CYS A 26 12.91 -8.97 7.59
N ILE A 27 12.55 -8.45 6.41
CA ILE A 27 13.42 -7.60 5.58
C ILE A 27 13.01 -6.12 5.63
N ALA A 28 11.98 -5.76 6.40
CA ALA A 28 11.55 -4.36 6.53
C ALA A 28 12.69 -3.41 6.95
N PRO A 29 13.62 -3.77 7.86
CA PRO A 29 14.73 -2.88 8.23
C PRO A 29 15.68 -2.53 7.09
N SER A 30 15.75 -3.34 6.03
CA SER A 30 16.59 -3.09 4.84
C SER A 30 15.81 -2.49 3.67
N MET A 31 14.49 -2.29 3.81
CA MET A 31 13.69 -1.61 2.80
C MET A 31 13.99 -0.11 2.76
N ARG A 32 13.72 0.52 1.61
CA ARG A 32 13.95 1.94 1.38
C ARG A 32 13.26 2.85 2.39
N GLU A 33 12.02 2.50 2.76
CA GLU A 33 11.29 3.12 3.85
C GLU A 33 10.79 1.98 4.76
N PRO A 34 11.53 1.68 5.85
CA PRO A 34 11.19 0.60 6.76
C PRO A 34 9.77 0.76 7.31
N ALA A 35 8.96 -0.28 7.13
CA ALA A 35 7.63 -0.38 7.70
C ALA A 35 7.22 -1.86 7.75
N THR A 36 6.70 -2.29 8.88
CA THR A 36 6.04 -3.58 9.06
C THR A 36 4.61 -3.54 8.53
N ASP A 37 4.02 -4.69 8.29
CA ASP A 37 2.62 -4.77 7.85
C ASP A 37 1.65 -4.24 8.92
N ALA A 38 1.95 -4.51 10.19
CA ALA A 38 1.13 -4.10 11.33
C ALA A 38 1.08 -2.57 11.53
N GLU A 39 2.17 -1.87 11.24
CA GLU A 39 2.22 -0.40 11.28
C GLU A 39 1.35 0.23 10.19
N ARG A 40 1.18 -0.46 9.06
CA ARG A 40 0.48 0.07 7.89
C ARG A 40 -1.00 -0.31 7.85
N CYS A 41 -1.36 -1.47 8.41
CA CYS A 41 -2.72 -2.00 8.36
C CYS A 41 -3.25 -2.23 9.78
N LYS A 42 -3.98 -1.23 10.32
CA LYS A 42 -4.62 -1.31 11.65
C LYS A 42 -5.53 -2.54 11.79
N LYS A 43 -6.28 -2.86 10.73
CA LYS A 43 -7.00 -4.12 10.56
C LYS A 43 -6.28 -4.92 9.47
N PRO A 44 -5.75 -6.12 9.75
CA PRO A 44 -4.94 -6.86 8.79
C PRO A 44 -5.66 -7.14 7.46
N GLU A 45 -6.98 -7.27 7.45
CA GLU A 45 -7.76 -7.51 6.24
C GLU A 45 -7.94 -6.25 5.37
N TRP A 46 -7.58 -5.06 5.85
CA TRP A 46 -7.78 -3.80 5.13
C TRP A 46 -6.48 -3.03 4.97
N LEU A 47 -6.08 -2.81 3.71
CA LEU A 47 -5.09 -1.80 3.35
C LEU A 47 -5.82 -0.60 2.73
N ILE A 48 -5.54 0.58 3.28
CA ILE A 48 -6.06 1.85 2.77
C ILE A 48 -4.87 2.75 2.45
N CYS A 49 -4.68 3.06 1.17
CA CYS A 49 -3.58 3.92 0.74
C CYS A 49 -4.01 4.91 -0.35
N ILE A 50 -3.32 6.03 -0.42
CA ILE A 50 -3.42 6.98 -1.52
C ILE A 50 -2.82 6.31 -2.76
N GLY A 51 -3.61 6.21 -3.83
CA GLY A 51 -3.23 5.60 -5.11
C GLY A 51 -2.35 6.49 -5.98
N VAL A 52 -1.43 7.23 -5.37
CA VAL A 52 -0.52 8.16 -6.02
C VAL A 52 0.89 7.66 -5.81
N CYS A 53 1.58 7.31 -6.89
CA CYS A 53 2.97 6.86 -6.87
C CYS A 53 3.84 7.98 -6.29
N THR A 54 4.68 7.64 -5.30
CA THR A 54 5.53 8.61 -4.60
C THR A 54 6.73 9.08 -5.42
N HIS A 55 6.94 8.52 -6.62
CA HIS A 55 7.93 9.02 -7.57
C HIS A 55 7.49 10.38 -8.15
N LEU A 56 6.51 10.36 -9.06
CA LEU A 56 6.06 11.55 -9.81
C LEU A 56 4.53 11.62 -9.95
N GLY A 57 3.78 10.94 -9.08
CA GLY A 57 2.34 11.15 -8.95
C GLY A 57 1.44 10.35 -9.91
N CYS A 58 1.99 9.47 -10.76
CA CYS A 58 1.18 8.54 -11.55
C CYS A 58 0.30 7.63 -10.67
N ILE A 59 -0.78 7.10 -11.23
CA ILE A 59 -1.65 6.13 -10.53
C ILE A 59 -1.10 4.71 -10.76
N PRO A 60 -0.67 3.97 -9.72
CA PRO A 60 -0.28 2.57 -9.86
C PRO A 60 -1.46 1.67 -10.23
N GLN A 61 -1.21 0.64 -11.03
CA GLN A 61 -2.16 -0.44 -11.30
C GLN A 61 -2.17 -1.42 -10.12
N PRO A 62 -3.34 -1.78 -9.56
CA PRO A 62 -3.45 -2.82 -8.53
C PRO A 62 -3.21 -4.21 -9.14
N ASP A 63 -2.83 -5.16 -8.30
CA ASP A 63 -2.66 -6.58 -8.64
C ASP A 63 -1.65 -6.83 -9.77
N ALA A 64 -0.64 -5.96 -9.84
CA ALA A 64 0.36 -5.95 -10.89
C ALA A 64 1.78 -5.83 -10.33
N GLY A 65 2.75 -6.19 -11.16
CA GLY A 65 4.17 -6.16 -10.83
C GLY A 65 4.64 -7.37 -10.02
N ASN A 66 5.94 -7.39 -9.73
CA ASN A 66 6.64 -8.56 -9.20
C ASN A 66 6.24 -8.98 -7.78
N TYR A 67 5.50 -8.14 -7.05
CA TYR A 67 5.16 -8.35 -5.64
C TYR A 67 3.63 -8.42 -5.40
N GLY A 68 2.83 -8.51 -6.47
CA GLY A 68 1.38 -8.71 -6.39
C GLY A 68 0.56 -7.55 -5.82
N GLY A 69 1.21 -6.47 -5.36
CA GLY A 69 0.55 -5.31 -4.79
C GLY A 69 0.15 -4.30 -5.85
N TYR A 70 1.07 -3.41 -6.19
CA TYR A 70 0.82 -2.33 -7.13
C TYR A 70 2.01 -2.09 -8.06
N PHE A 71 1.74 -1.73 -9.31
CA PHE A 71 2.77 -1.43 -10.30
C PHE A 71 2.54 -0.07 -10.95
N CYS A 72 3.56 0.78 -10.94
CA CYS A 72 3.53 2.04 -11.66
C CYS A 72 4.27 1.90 -13.00
N PRO A 73 3.57 1.90 -14.15
CA PRO A 73 4.18 1.68 -15.46
C PRO A 73 5.04 2.86 -15.93
N CYS A 74 4.91 4.03 -15.31
CA CYS A 74 5.62 5.24 -15.72
C CYS A 74 7.16 5.07 -15.68
N HIS A 75 7.67 4.45 -14.59
CA HIS A 75 9.11 4.25 -14.39
C HIS A 75 9.43 2.93 -13.67
N GLY A 76 8.50 1.97 -13.69
CA GLY A 76 8.72 0.63 -13.13
C GLY A 76 8.81 0.56 -11.61
N SER A 77 8.00 1.34 -10.88
CA SER A 77 7.93 1.20 -9.42
C SER A 77 6.99 0.07 -9.01
N HIS A 78 7.49 -0.88 -8.21
CA HIS A 78 6.73 -2.04 -7.73
C HIS A 78 6.50 -1.97 -6.23
N TYR A 79 5.26 -2.10 -5.82
CA TYR A 79 4.84 -2.11 -4.42
C TYR A 79 4.25 -3.47 -4.06
N ASP A 80 4.46 -3.90 -2.81
CA ASP A 80 3.87 -5.13 -2.27
C ASP A 80 2.41 -4.94 -1.80
N HIS A 81 1.81 -6.01 -1.24
CA HIS A 81 0.43 -6.01 -0.74
C HIS A 81 0.20 -5.12 0.50
N SER A 82 1.26 -4.59 1.11
CA SER A 82 1.19 -3.57 2.17
C SER A 82 1.38 -2.17 1.58
N GLY A 83 1.64 -2.05 0.28
CA GLY A 83 1.94 -0.78 -0.39
C GLY A 83 3.35 -0.28 -0.13
N ARG A 84 4.28 -1.16 0.28
CA ARG A 84 5.69 -0.80 0.47
C ARG A 84 6.45 -0.85 -0.84
N ILE A 85 7.33 0.11 -1.08
CA ILE A 85 8.14 0.14 -2.29
C ILE A 85 9.22 -0.94 -2.23
N ARG A 86 9.29 -1.79 -3.25
CA ARG A 86 10.24 -2.91 -3.34
C ARG A 86 11.26 -2.73 -4.45
N GLN A 87 10.84 -2.12 -5.56
CA GLN A 87 11.69 -1.94 -6.74
C GLN A 87 11.31 -0.66 -7.48
N GLY A 88 12.27 -0.07 -8.18
CA GLY A 88 12.07 1.14 -8.99
C GLY A 88 12.42 2.44 -8.25
N PRO A 89 12.22 3.60 -8.90
CA PRO A 89 12.74 4.89 -8.46
C PRO A 89 11.92 5.58 -7.37
N ALA A 90 10.70 5.10 -7.06
CA ALA A 90 9.87 5.70 -6.02
C ALA A 90 10.61 5.75 -4.67
N PRO A 91 10.73 6.93 -4.02
CA PRO A 91 11.53 7.06 -2.82
C PRO A 91 10.83 6.52 -1.56
N LYS A 92 9.50 6.41 -1.58
CA LYS A 92 8.66 6.09 -0.41
C LYS A 92 7.58 5.07 -0.71
N ASN A 93 7.05 4.45 0.33
CA ASN A 93 5.85 3.61 0.30
C ASN A 93 4.61 4.43 -0.08
N LEU A 94 3.53 3.78 -0.49
CA LEU A 94 2.25 4.46 -0.72
C LEU A 94 1.76 5.10 0.59
N GLU A 95 1.36 6.37 0.49
CA GLU A 95 0.88 7.16 1.62
C GLU A 95 -0.40 6.54 2.20
N LEU A 96 -0.52 6.50 3.53
CA LEU A 96 -1.74 6.09 4.21
C LEU A 96 -2.56 7.34 4.52
N PRO A 97 -3.80 7.49 4.00
CA PRO A 97 -4.65 8.59 4.44
C PRO A 97 -4.97 8.44 5.94
N PRO A 98 -5.16 9.54 6.68
CA PRO A 98 -5.74 9.49 8.01
C PRO A 98 -7.09 8.76 7.93
N HIS A 99 -7.23 7.68 8.69
CA HIS A 99 -8.45 6.88 8.68
C HIS A 99 -8.73 6.24 10.03
N GLN A 100 -10.03 6.03 10.27
CA GLN A 100 -10.57 5.38 11.45
C GLN A 100 -11.72 4.45 11.05
N PHE A 101 -11.66 3.21 11.52
CA PHE A 101 -12.78 2.28 11.42
C PHE A 101 -13.82 2.67 12.47
N MET A 102 -15.01 3.02 12.00
CA MET A 102 -16.14 3.35 12.88
C MET A 102 -16.82 2.07 13.37
N ASP A 103 -16.94 1.09 12.48
CA ASP A 103 -17.51 -0.22 12.73
C ASP A 103 -16.86 -1.29 11.80
N GLU A 104 -17.52 -2.42 11.59
CA GLU A 104 -17.04 -3.50 10.74
C GLU A 104 -17.04 -3.15 9.24
N PHE A 105 -17.99 -2.33 8.79
CA PHE A 105 -18.24 -2.05 7.37
C PHE A 105 -17.90 -0.61 6.98
N THR A 106 -17.70 0.27 7.96
CA THR A 106 -17.54 1.71 7.75
C THR A 106 -16.14 2.16 8.15
N VAL A 107 -15.43 2.78 7.17
CA VAL A 107 -14.19 3.50 7.42
C VAL A 107 -14.37 4.99 7.08
N LYS A 108 -13.97 5.85 8.00
CA LYS A 108 -13.91 7.29 7.81
C LYS A 108 -12.51 7.69 7.36
N LEU A 109 -12.41 8.48 6.30
CA LEU A 109 -11.15 9.07 5.80
C LEU A 109 -11.11 10.56 6.16
N GLY A 110 -10.18 10.96 7.04
CA GLY A 110 -10.07 12.32 7.58
C GLY A 110 -10.75 12.53 8.92
#